data_AF-A0A1V9R9P5-F1
#
_entry.id   AF-A0A1V9R9P5-F1
#
_cell.length_a   1.000
_cell.length_b   1.000
_cell.length_c   1.000
_cell.angle_alpha   90.00
_cell.angle_beta   90.00
_cell.angle_gamma   90.00
#
_symmetry.space_group_name_H-M   'P 1'
#
loop_
_entity.id
_entity.type
_entity.pdbx_description
1 polymer ?
#
loop_
_entity_poly.entity_id
_entity_poly.type
_entity_poly.pdbx_seq_one_letter_code
_entity_poly.pdbx_strand_id
1 'polypeptide(L)'
;MQKGWLQGGNDWYYFNPINGQMQKSWLQGGNDWYYFNPVSGRMQKNWLQGGNDWYYFNPTSGHMQKSWLQGGNDWYYFSPTSGHMQKGWLQGGNDWYYFSPTSGHMQKGWLQGGNDWYYFNPVSGRMQRGYAYINGVNYNFSNSGRQILNYSIDYRYALPAGKGDDETAANNYLILHEVGTESGAATNARYFHDTVDTNETYVTFVVGDGGKVYQVGRPGQVSWGAGRVANHNAPVQIELGRTYNSGQFWQDYVTYVRVARDMAGKYGIPLTLDAGGAGTRGIKSHYWVTKNIWGDHVDPYGYLSRFGVTQAKLAHDLLYGV
;
A
#
# COMPACT_ATOMS: atom_id res chain seq x y z
N MET A 1 -2.61 -51.19 -29.32
CA MET A 1 -3.23 -50.02 -28.65
C MET A 1 -2.17 -49.36 -27.79
N GLN A 2 -2.00 -48.03 -27.89
CA GLN A 2 -1.01 -47.29 -27.10
C GLN A 2 -1.37 -47.32 -25.61
N LYS A 3 -0.37 -47.43 -24.73
CA LYS A 3 -0.53 -47.46 -23.27
C LYS A 3 0.54 -46.60 -22.61
N GLY A 4 0.22 -46.03 -21.46
CA GLY A 4 1.13 -45.18 -20.69
C GLY A 4 1.40 -43.83 -21.36
N TRP A 5 2.54 -43.25 -21.00
CA TRP A 5 2.98 -41.96 -21.53
C TRP A 5 3.33 -42.03 -23.02
N LEU A 6 2.90 -41.01 -23.76
CA LEU A 6 3.25 -40.82 -25.16
C LEU A 6 3.69 -39.38 -25.37
N GLN A 7 4.87 -39.19 -25.96
CA GLN A 7 5.32 -37.90 -26.45
C GLN A 7 4.93 -37.73 -27.91
N GLY A 8 4.24 -36.64 -28.23
CA GLY A 8 3.86 -36.25 -29.59
C GLY A 8 4.35 -34.84 -29.88
N GLY A 9 5.48 -34.72 -30.58
CA GLY A 9 6.17 -33.44 -30.73
C GLY A 9 6.59 -32.87 -29.37
N ASN A 10 6.14 -31.66 -29.04
CA ASN A 10 6.40 -30.99 -27.76
C ASN A 10 5.36 -31.30 -26.67
N ASP A 11 4.28 -32.00 -27.04
CA ASP A 11 3.17 -32.33 -26.16
C ASP A 11 3.30 -33.75 -25.58
N TRP A 12 2.76 -33.93 -24.38
CA TRP A 12 2.65 -35.23 -23.74
C TRP A 12 1.20 -35.65 -23.57
N TYR A 13 0.95 -36.93 -23.66
CA TYR A 13 -0.35 -37.58 -23.51
C TYR A 13 -0.19 -38.78 -22.59
N TYR A 14 -1.26 -39.20 -21.94
CA TYR A 14 -1.28 -40.43 -21.14
C TYR A 14 -2.43 -41.32 -21.58
N PHE A 15 -2.17 -42.60 -21.80
CA PHE A 15 -3.17 -43.61 -22.17
C PHE A 15 -3.29 -44.62 -21.04
N ASN A 16 -4.52 -44.89 -20.61
CA ASN A 16 -4.82 -45.81 -19.52
C ASN A 16 -4.17 -47.19 -19.76
N PRO A 17 -3.35 -47.71 -18.84
CA PRO A 17 -2.63 -48.97 -19.05
C PRO A 17 -3.52 -50.22 -19.23
N ILE A 18 -4.76 -50.17 -18.76
CA ILE A 18 -5.71 -51.28 -18.82
C ILE A 18 -6.39 -51.29 -20.19
N ASN A 19 -7.08 -50.21 -20.54
CA ASN A 19 -7.99 -50.15 -21.69
C ASN A 19 -7.50 -49.23 -22.84
N GLY A 20 -6.33 -48.61 -22.71
CA GLY A 20 -5.72 -47.71 -23.69
C GLY A 20 -6.51 -46.45 -24.03
N GLN A 21 -7.50 -46.07 -23.22
CA GLN A 21 -8.21 -44.80 -23.40
C GLN A 21 -7.30 -43.62 -23.04
N MET A 22 -7.37 -42.56 -23.84
CA MET A 22 -6.61 -41.33 -23.59
C MET A 22 -7.14 -40.61 -22.34
N GLN A 23 -6.23 -40.27 -21.42
CA GLN A 23 -6.54 -39.54 -20.20
C GLN A 23 -6.96 -38.10 -20.51
N LYS A 24 -7.95 -37.65 -19.75
CA LYS A 24 -8.48 -36.28 -19.77
C LYS A 24 -8.64 -35.80 -18.34
N SER A 25 -8.52 -34.50 -18.13
CA SER A 25 -8.58 -33.86 -16.82
C SER A 25 -7.51 -34.39 -15.86
N TRP A 26 -7.79 -34.39 -14.57
CA TRP A 26 -6.85 -34.75 -13.51
C TRP A 26 -6.40 -36.22 -13.57
N LEU A 27 -5.11 -36.44 -13.33
CA LEU A 27 -4.50 -37.75 -13.13
C LEU A 27 -3.55 -37.68 -11.94
N GLN A 28 -3.73 -38.57 -10.97
CA GLN A 28 -2.73 -38.82 -9.94
C GLN A 28 -1.76 -39.89 -10.43
N GLY A 29 -0.47 -39.55 -10.54
CA GLY A 29 0.61 -40.45 -10.92
C GLY A 29 1.63 -40.53 -9.80
N GLY A 30 1.58 -41.61 -9.00
CA GLY A 30 2.38 -41.70 -7.78
C GLY A 30 2.00 -40.60 -6.78
N ASN A 31 2.98 -39.79 -6.37
CA ASN A 31 2.78 -38.66 -5.43
C ASN A 31 2.47 -37.33 -6.14
N ASP A 32 2.55 -37.33 -7.48
CA ASP A 32 2.36 -36.14 -8.31
C ASP A 32 0.96 -36.12 -8.95
N TRP A 33 0.52 -34.91 -9.26
CA TRP A 33 -0.71 -34.67 -10.02
C TRP A 33 -0.38 -34.06 -11.38
N TYR A 34 -1.16 -34.45 -12.37
CA TYR A 34 -1.10 -33.94 -13.73
C TYR A 34 -2.51 -33.52 -14.15
N TYR A 35 -2.60 -32.60 -15.11
CA TYR A 35 -3.86 -32.24 -15.74
C TYR A 35 -3.73 -32.41 -17.25
N PHE A 36 -4.71 -33.05 -17.87
CA PHE A 36 -4.78 -33.21 -19.32
C PHE A 36 -5.95 -32.42 -19.86
N ASN A 37 -5.75 -31.68 -20.94
CA ASN A 37 -6.78 -30.89 -21.57
C ASN A 37 -8.01 -31.77 -21.90
N PRO A 38 -9.22 -31.42 -21.44
CA PRO A 38 -10.41 -32.27 -21.62
C PRO A 38 -10.81 -32.51 -23.08
N VAL A 39 -10.38 -31.64 -24.00
CA VAL A 39 -10.68 -31.76 -25.43
C VAL A 39 -9.57 -32.55 -26.13
N SER A 40 -8.34 -32.04 -26.11
CA SER A 40 -7.22 -32.57 -26.89
C SER A 40 -6.45 -33.70 -26.22
N GLY A 41 -6.57 -33.87 -24.89
CA GLY A 41 -5.76 -34.82 -24.13
C GLY A 41 -4.31 -34.40 -23.92
N ARG A 42 -3.92 -33.18 -24.33
CA ARG A 42 -2.55 -32.65 -24.11
C ARG A 42 -2.32 -32.38 -22.63
N MET A 43 -1.18 -32.80 -22.11
CA MET A 43 -0.75 -32.51 -20.74
C MET A 43 -0.55 -31.00 -20.55
N GLN A 44 -1.16 -30.47 -19.50
CA GLN A 44 -1.04 -29.07 -19.10
C GLN A 44 0.37 -28.79 -18.57
N LYS A 45 0.87 -27.60 -18.93
CA LYS A 45 2.12 -27.02 -18.46
C LYS A 45 1.84 -25.56 -18.06
N ASN A 46 2.66 -25.02 -17.17
CA ASN A 46 2.49 -23.67 -16.63
C ASN A 46 1.13 -23.47 -15.94
N TRP A 47 0.62 -22.25 -15.98
CA TRP A 47 -0.60 -21.84 -15.31
C TRP A 47 -1.85 -22.52 -15.87
N LEU A 48 -2.76 -22.89 -14.97
CA LEU A 48 -4.10 -23.33 -15.27
C LEU A 48 -5.08 -22.65 -14.31
N GLN A 49 -6.10 -22.00 -14.85
CA GLN A 49 -7.25 -21.58 -14.07
C GLN A 49 -8.29 -22.69 -14.05
N GLY A 50 -8.63 -23.18 -12.86
CA GLY A 50 -9.67 -24.17 -12.64
C GLY A 50 -10.75 -23.61 -11.73
N GLY A 51 -11.87 -23.15 -12.31
CA GLY A 51 -12.88 -22.42 -11.55
C GLY A 51 -12.32 -21.10 -11.00
N ASN A 52 -12.40 -20.91 -9.68
CA ASN A 52 -11.88 -19.73 -8.98
C ASN A 52 -10.42 -19.89 -8.52
N ASP A 53 -9.86 -21.09 -8.67
CA ASP A 53 -8.50 -21.43 -8.24
C ASP A 53 -7.51 -21.40 -9.40
N TRP A 54 -6.25 -21.20 -9.03
CA TRP A 54 -5.12 -21.30 -9.95
C TRP A 54 -4.20 -22.43 -9.53
N TYR A 55 -3.64 -23.09 -10.53
CA TYR A 55 -2.65 -24.14 -10.41
C TYR A 55 -1.47 -23.79 -11.30
N TYR A 56 -0.30 -24.33 -10.96
CA TYR A 56 0.87 -24.25 -11.81
C TYR A 56 1.40 -25.66 -12.05
N PHE A 57 1.72 -25.99 -13.29
CA PHE A 57 2.31 -27.26 -13.68
C PHE A 57 3.72 -27.02 -14.18
N ASN A 58 4.68 -27.81 -13.71
CA ASN A 58 6.06 -27.70 -14.10
C ASN A 58 6.19 -27.71 -15.64
N PRO A 59 6.88 -26.72 -16.27
CA PRO A 59 6.91 -26.60 -17.73
C PRO A 59 7.59 -27.77 -18.44
N THR A 60 8.47 -28.49 -17.73
CA THR A 60 9.23 -29.61 -18.27
C THR A 60 8.49 -30.93 -18.00
N SER A 61 8.21 -31.22 -16.72
CA SER A 61 7.66 -32.51 -16.31
C SER A 61 6.14 -32.60 -16.30
N GLY A 62 5.44 -31.46 -16.24
CA GLY A 62 3.98 -31.42 -16.08
C GLY A 62 3.48 -31.74 -14.68
N HIS A 63 4.38 -31.88 -13.69
CA HIS A 63 3.98 -32.11 -12.31
C HIS A 63 3.32 -30.85 -11.74
N MET A 64 2.19 -31.01 -11.05
CA MET A 64 1.54 -29.93 -10.34
C MET A 64 2.44 -29.39 -9.22
N GLN A 65 2.66 -28.08 -9.22
CA GLN A 65 3.41 -27.37 -8.21
C GLN A 65 2.69 -27.42 -6.87
N LYS A 66 3.50 -27.60 -5.82
CA LYS A 66 3.11 -27.53 -4.42
C LYS A 66 4.08 -26.62 -3.69
N SER A 67 3.64 -25.99 -2.62
CA SER A 67 4.44 -25.05 -1.82
C SER A 67 4.97 -23.87 -2.63
N TRP A 68 6.13 -23.33 -2.24
CA TRP A 68 6.73 -22.15 -2.83
C TRP A 68 7.11 -22.31 -4.30
N LEU A 69 6.82 -21.27 -5.09
CA LEU A 69 7.27 -21.12 -6.47
C LEU A 69 7.79 -19.70 -6.67
N GLN A 70 9.01 -19.58 -7.20
CA GLN A 70 9.50 -18.30 -7.71
C GLN A 70 9.15 -18.18 -9.20
N GLY A 71 8.35 -17.18 -9.54
CA GLY A 71 7.98 -16.85 -10.92
C GLY A 71 8.52 -15.47 -11.28
N GLY A 72 9.64 -15.42 -12.00
CA GLY A 72 10.34 -14.15 -12.24
C GLY A 72 10.79 -13.49 -10.93
N ASN A 73 10.34 -12.26 -10.68
CA ASN A 73 10.66 -11.50 -9.46
C ASN A 73 9.64 -11.72 -8.32
N ASP A 74 8.55 -12.43 -8.61
CA ASP A 74 7.44 -12.69 -7.70
C ASP A 74 7.53 -14.09 -7.09
N TRP A 75 6.88 -14.23 -5.94
CA TRP A 75 6.73 -15.50 -5.25
C TRP A 75 5.25 -15.86 -5.13
N TYR A 76 4.97 -17.14 -5.28
CA TYR A 76 3.66 -17.75 -5.10
C TYR A 76 3.79 -18.89 -4.11
N TYR A 77 2.67 -19.25 -3.50
CA TYR A 77 2.58 -20.45 -2.67
C TYR A 77 1.40 -21.27 -3.13
N PHE A 78 1.59 -22.58 -3.30
CA PHE A 78 0.55 -23.52 -3.66
C PHE A 78 0.29 -24.46 -2.48
N SER A 79 -0.98 -24.72 -2.18
CA SER A 79 -1.39 -25.67 -1.15
C SER A 79 -0.66 -27.01 -1.33
N PRO A 80 0.09 -27.50 -0.33
CA PRO A 80 0.77 -28.80 -0.43
C PRO A 80 -0.21 -29.97 -0.64
N THR A 81 -1.45 -29.82 -0.19
CA THR A 81 -2.49 -30.86 -0.29
C THR A 81 -3.23 -30.80 -1.61
N SER A 82 -3.74 -29.62 -1.99
CA SER A 82 -4.64 -29.46 -3.15
C SER A 82 -3.98 -28.87 -4.38
N GLY A 83 -2.83 -28.21 -4.26
CA GLY A 83 -2.18 -27.49 -5.36
C GLY A 83 -2.84 -26.16 -5.71
N HIS A 84 -3.84 -25.70 -4.94
CA HIS A 84 -4.47 -24.39 -5.17
C HIS A 84 -3.50 -23.27 -4.79
N MET A 85 -3.41 -22.24 -5.62
CA MET A 85 -2.63 -21.03 -5.34
C MET A 85 -3.19 -20.28 -4.12
N GLN A 86 -2.31 -19.97 -3.17
CA GLN A 86 -2.62 -19.20 -1.98
C GLN A 86 -2.99 -17.76 -2.33
N LYS A 87 -4.01 -17.27 -1.66
CA LYS A 87 -4.45 -15.87 -1.65
C LYS A 87 -4.62 -15.42 -0.20
N GLY A 88 -4.34 -14.17 0.09
CA GLY A 88 -4.41 -13.62 1.45
C GLY A 88 -3.34 -14.17 2.39
N TRP A 89 -3.67 -14.23 3.67
CA TRP A 89 -2.74 -14.59 4.74
C TRP A 89 -2.31 -16.06 4.69
N LEU A 90 -1.01 -16.30 4.93
CA LEU A 90 -0.43 -17.63 5.11
C LEU A 90 0.50 -17.62 6.33
N GLN A 91 0.30 -18.57 7.24
CA GLN A 91 1.27 -18.86 8.29
C GLN A 91 2.23 -19.96 7.81
N GLY A 92 3.50 -19.63 7.69
CA GLY A 92 4.58 -20.56 7.36
C GLY A 92 5.52 -20.73 8.56
N GLY A 93 5.31 -21.76 9.36
CA GLY A 93 6.02 -21.92 10.64
C GLY A 93 5.70 -20.78 11.61
N ASN A 94 6.75 -20.05 12.04
CA ASN A 94 6.61 -18.90 12.94
C ASN A 94 6.40 -17.56 12.21
N ASP A 95 6.47 -17.57 10.88
CA ASP A 95 6.38 -16.39 10.04
C ASP A 95 5.00 -16.27 9.38
N TRP A 96 4.60 -15.05 9.08
CA TRP A 96 3.39 -14.74 8.32
C TRP A 96 3.75 -14.10 6.99
N TYR A 97 2.98 -14.45 5.96
CA TYR A 97 3.08 -13.94 4.61
C TYR A 97 1.69 -13.50 4.16
N TYR A 98 1.63 -12.62 3.17
CA TYR A 98 0.37 -12.24 2.53
C TYR A 98 0.53 -12.37 1.03
N PHE A 99 -0.47 -12.93 0.36
CA PHE A 99 -0.51 -13.07 -1.08
C PHE A 99 -1.65 -12.23 -1.64
N SER A 100 -1.39 -11.51 -2.72
CA SER A 100 -2.39 -10.68 -3.39
C SER A 100 -3.68 -11.48 -3.65
N PRO A 101 -4.85 -11.01 -3.21
CA PRO A 101 -6.12 -11.70 -3.48
C PRO A 101 -6.45 -11.83 -4.97
N THR A 102 -5.91 -10.93 -5.80
CA THR A 102 -6.16 -10.89 -7.25
C THR A 102 -5.14 -11.71 -8.03
N SER A 103 -3.85 -11.49 -7.79
CA SER A 103 -2.75 -12.09 -8.58
C SER A 103 -2.06 -13.27 -7.91
N GLY A 104 -2.20 -13.45 -6.59
CA GLY A 104 -1.45 -14.45 -5.83
C GLY A 104 0.03 -14.11 -5.61
N HIS A 105 0.48 -12.91 -5.96
CA HIS A 105 1.86 -12.49 -5.73
C HIS A 105 2.10 -12.26 -4.24
N MET A 106 3.23 -12.74 -3.71
CA MET A 106 3.62 -12.48 -2.32
C MET A 106 3.88 -11.00 -2.08
N GLN A 107 3.23 -10.44 -1.06
CA GLN A 107 3.38 -9.07 -0.62
C GLN A 107 4.81 -8.81 -0.11
N LYS A 108 5.34 -7.67 -0.51
CA LYS A 108 6.60 -7.10 -0.04
C LYS A 108 6.36 -5.63 0.32
N GLY A 109 7.06 -5.11 1.32
CA GLY A 109 6.90 -3.74 1.78
C GLY A 109 5.57 -3.48 2.49
N TRP A 110 5.11 -2.24 2.44
CA TRP A 110 3.89 -1.79 3.13
C TRP A 110 2.62 -2.35 2.49
N LEU A 111 1.66 -2.73 3.34
CA LEU A 111 0.32 -3.13 2.98
C LEU A 111 -0.68 -2.43 3.90
N GLN A 112 -1.67 -1.77 3.33
CA GLN A 112 -2.83 -1.28 4.06
C GLN A 112 -3.94 -2.34 4.02
N GLY A 113 -4.32 -2.86 5.18
CA GLY A 113 -5.45 -3.78 5.37
C GLY A 113 -6.55 -3.12 6.19
N GLY A 114 -7.57 -2.58 5.53
CA GLY A 114 -8.56 -1.73 6.19
C GLY A 114 -7.92 -0.46 6.76
N ASN A 115 -8.08 -0.23 8.06
CA ASN A 115 -7.47 0.92 8.76
C ASN A 115 -6.08 0.63 9.32
N ASP A 116 -5.60 -0.61 9.14
CA ASP A 116 -4.32 -1.06 9.69
C ASP A 116 -3.24 -1.12 8.62
N TRP A 117 -2.01 -0.90 9.06
CA TRP A 117 -0.82 -1.02 8.22
C TRP A 117 0.02 -2.19 8.69
N TYR A 118 0.56 -2.92 7.72
CA TYR A 118 1.47 -4.04 7.89
C TYR A 118 2.71 -3.78 7.06
N TYR A 119 3.83 -4.34 7.47
CA TYR A 119 5.07 -4.29 6.69
C TYR A 119 5.59 -5.69 6.48
N PHE A 120 5.93 -6.03 5.24
CA PHE A 120 6.53 -7.30 4.86
C PHE A 120 7.96 -7.04 4.43
N ASN A 121 8.89 -7.85 4.93
CA ASN A 121 10.30 -7.73 4.60
C ASN A 121 10.48 -7.74 3.06
N PRO A 122 11.16 -6.74 2.46
CA PRO A 122 11.26 -6.63 1.01
C PRO A 122 11.96 -7.80 0.31
N VAL A 123 12.80 -8.55 1.04
CA VAL A 123 13.54 -9.69 0.51
C VAL A 123 12.77 -10.99 0.75
N SER A 124 12.43 -11.28 2.01
CA SER A 124 11.85 -12.57 2.39
C SER A 124 10.33 -12.62 2.34
N GLY A 125 9.63 -11.48 2.30
CA GLY A 125 8.17 -11.42 2.39
C GLY A 125 7.60 -11.73 3.77
N ARG A 126 8.44 -11.89 4.80
CA ARG A 126 7.99 -12.14 6.17
C ARG A 126 7.37 -10.88 6.77
N MET A 127 6.21 -11.01 7.38
CA MET A 127 5.54 -9.93 8.10
C MET A 127 6.36 -9.48 9.31
N GLN A 128 6.57 -8.17 9.44
CA GLN A 128 7.25 -7.54 10.54
C GLN A 128 6.42 -7.58 11.82
N ARG A 129 7.08 -7.80 12.95
CA ARG A 129 6.55 -7.65 14.31
C ARG A 129 7.57 -6.89 15.16
N GLY A 130 7.13 -6.21 16.21
CA GLY A 130 7.99 -5.39 17.06
C GLY A 130 8.58 -4.18 16.34
N TYR A 131 9.74 -3.72 16.79
CA TYR A 131 10.38 -2.50 16.31
C TYR A 131 11.05 -2.68 14.94
N ALA A 132 10.97 -1.66 14.08
CA ALA A 132 11.68 -1.59 12.80
C ALA A 132 12.02 -0.15 12.40
N TYR A 133 13.19 0.05 11.78
CA TYR A 133 13.57 1.31 11.15
C TYR A 133 13.40 1.19 9.63
N ILE A 134 12.47 1.96 9.06
CA ILE A 134 12.06 1.87 7.65
C ILE A 134 12.05 3.28 7.08
N ASN A 135 12.78 3.50 5.96
CA ASN A 135 12.79 4.77 5.23
C ASN A 135 13.00 6.01 6.10
N GLY A 136 13.90 5.93 7.09
CA GLY A 136 14.22 7.06 7.96
C GLY A 136 13.35 7.18 9.22
N VAL A 137 12.36 6.31 9.40
CA VAL A 137 11.34 6.42 10.46
C VAL A 137 11.30 5.15 11.32
N ASN A 138 11.11 5.34 12.62
CA ASN A 138 10.94 4.27 13.59
C ASN A 138 9.47 3.84 13.65
N TYR A 139 9.23 2.55 13.44
CA TYR A 139 7.92 1.93 13.51
C TYR A 139 7.90 0.87 14.60
N ASN A 140 6.70 0.62 15.13
CA ASN A 140 6.45 -0.51 16.02
C ASN A 140 5.23 -1.28 15.51
N PHE A 141 5.30 -2.59 15.56
CA PHE A 141 4.26 -3.50 15.10
C PHE A 141 3.86 -4.44 16.23
N SER A 142 2.56 -4.71 16.37
CA SER A 142 2.05 -5.67 17.32
C SER A 142 2.47 -7.11 16.98
N ASN A 143 2.15 -8.06 17.86
CA ASN A 143 2.34 -9.49 17.56
C ASN A 143 1.49 -9.98 16.38
N SER A 144 0.39 -9.29 16.05
CA SER A 144 -0.41 -9.54 14.84
C SER A 144 0.11 -8.79 13.61
N GLY A 145 1.23 -8.08 13.71
CA GLY A 145 1.86 -7.32 12.63
C GLY A 145 1.19 -5.99 12.32
N ARG A 146 0.13 -5.60 13.05
CA ARG A 146 -0.51 -4.28 12.91
C ARG A 146 0.44 -3.20 13.41
N GLN A 147 0.66 -2.17 12.63
CA GLN A 147 1.39 -0.98 13.05
C GLN A 147 0.72 -0.37 14.29
N ILE A 148 1.54 -0.02 15.28
CA ILE A 148 1.12 0.72 16.47
C ILE A 148 1.43 2.20 16.23
N LEU A 149 0.38 3.02 16.17
CA LEU A 149 0.49 4.46 15.99
C LEU A 149 0.66 5.16 17.35
N ASN A 150 1.41 6.27 17.34
CA ASN A 150 1.56 7.19 18.47
C ASN A 150 0.60 8.40 18.38
N TYR A 151 -0.45 8.25 17.58
CA TYR A 151 -1.61 9.12 17.43
C TYR A 151 -2.82 8.27 17.03
N SER A 152 -4.03 8.80 17.15
CA SER A 152 -5.26 8.15 16.71
C SER A 152 -5.83 8.85 15.49
N ILE A 153 -6.33 8.07 14.53
CA ILE A 153 -7.07 8.57 13.38
C ILE A 153 -8.57 8.42 13.64
N ASP A 154 -9.31 9.51 13.54
CA ASP A 154 -10.77 9.54 13.47
C ASP A 154 -11.20 9.48 12.01
N TYR A 155 -12.00 8.46 11.69
CA TYR A 155 -12.47 8.17 10.33
C TYR A 155 -13.89 8.71 10.06
N ARG A 156 -14.48 9.49 10.97
CA ARG A 156 -15.82 10.06 10.83
C ARG A 156 -16.03 10.85 9.53
N TYR A 157 -14.98 11.47 9.02
CA TYR A 157 -15.00 12.29 7.81
C TYR A 157 -14.27 11.64 6.63
N ALA A 158 -13.94 10.35 6.74
CA ALA A 158 -13.29 9.63 5.65
C ALA A 158 -14.26 9.48 4.47
N LEU A 159 -13.81 9.85 3.29
CA LEU A 159 -14.61 9.75 2.08
C LEU A 159 -14.93 8.26 1.77
N PRO A 160 -16.20 7.95 1.45
CA PRO A 160 -16.56 6.59 1.04
C PRO A 160 -15.96 6.25 -0.32
N ALA A 161 -16.05 4.97 -0.72
CA ALA A 161 -15.59 4.56 -2.04
C ALA A 161 -16.36 5.30 -3.14
N GLY A 162 -15.66 5.76 -4.19
CA GLY A 162 -16.25 6.54 -5.27
C GLY A 162 -16.49 8.02 -4.97
N LYS A 163 -15.94 8.54 -3.86
CA LYS A 163 -15.91 9.98 -3.56
C LYS A 163 -14.47 10.49 -3.51
N GLY A 164 -14.24 11.67 -4.08
CA GLY A 164 -12.90 12.20 -4.35
C GLY A 164 -12.31 11.59 -5.62
N ASP A 165 -10.99 11.40 -5.62
CA ASP A 165 -10.22 10.89 -6.74
C ASP A 165 -9.74 9.46 -6.46
N ASP A 166 -10.00 8.55 -7.40
CA ASP A 166 -9.58 7.15 -7.30
C ASP A 166 -8.20 6.89 -7.93
N GLU A 167 -7.61 7.88 -8.61
CA GLU A 167 -6.28 7.77 -9.21
C GLU A 167 -5.20 7.59 -8.12
N THR A 168 -4.24 6.72 -8.40
CA THR A 168 -3.06 6.54 -7.54
C THR A 168 -2.08 7.67 -7.78
N ALA A 169 -1.72 8.40 -6.73
CA ALA A 169 -0.71 9.45 -6.81
C ALA A 169 0.71 8.84 -6.83
N ALA A 170 1.64 9.51 -7.52
CA ALA A 170 3.05 9.14 -7.49
C ALA A 170 3.71 9.54 -6.17
N ASN A 171 4.59 8.69 -5.62
CA ASN A 171 5.24 8.88 -4.32
C ASN A 171 6.41 9.88 -4.34
N ASN A 172 6.18 11.07 -4.88
CA ASN A 172 7.20 12.10 -5.02
C ASN A 172 7.17 13.09 -3.85
N TYR A 173 5.99 13.55 -3.45
CA TYR A 173 5.81 14.58 -2.43
C TYR A 173 4.90 14.13 -1.30
N LEU A 174 5.12 14.69 -0.11
CA LEU A 174 4.09 14.78 0.93
C LEU A 174 3.90 16.27 1.18
N ILE A 175 2.67 16.77 1.05
CA ILE A 175 2.44 18.23 1.08
C ILE A 175 1.84 18.63 2.43
N LEU A 176 2.43 19.67 3.00
CA LEU A 176 2.13 20.27 4.28
C LEU A 176 1.37 21.57 4.07
N HIS A 177 0.17 21.62 4.65
CA HIS A 177 -0.75 22.75 4.65
C HIS A 177 -1.15 23.17 6.07
N GLU A 178 -1.75 24.34 6.18
CA GLU A 178 -2.63 24.75 7.27
C GLU A 178 -3.87 25.48 6.76
N VAL A 179 -4.93 25.41 7.55
CA VAL A 179 -6.24 25.92 7.14
C VAL A 179 -6.24 27.45 7.06
N GLY A 180 -6.87 28.01 6.03
CA GLY A 180 -6.76 29.44 5.71
C GLY A 180 -7.38 30.39 6.74
N THR A 181 -8.31 29.92 7.58
CA THR A 181 -9.00 30.71 8.61
C THR A 181 -8.90 30.06 9.98
N GLU A 182 -9.04 30.84 11.06
CA GLU A 182 -8.92 30.32 12.42
C GLU A 182 -10.03 29.31 12.73
N SER A 183 -9.73 28.02 12.60
CA SER A 183 -10.70 26.94 12.72
C SER A 183 -10.03 25.61 13.05
N GLY A 184 -10.71 24.81 13.87
CA GLY A 184 -10.25 23.49 14.31
C GLY A 184 -10.26 22.44 13.21
N ALA A 185 -9.60 21.31 13.45
CA ALA A 185 -9.41 20.28 12.46
C ALA A 185 -10.70 19.55 12.08
N ALA A 186 -11.56 19.23 13.04
CA ALA A 186 -12.85 18.58 12.80
C ALA A 186 -13.77 19.42 11.90
N THR A 187 -13.77 20.74 12.07
CA THR A 187 -14.57 21.65 11.24
C THR A 187 -14.10 21.61 9.79
N ASN A 188 -12.80 21.64 9.55
CA ASN A 188 -12.24 21.58 8.19
C ASN A 188 -12.38 20.20 7.57
N ALA A 189 -12.15 19.13 8.33
CA ALA A 189 -12.36 17.77 7.85
C ALA A 189 -13.83 17.52 7.43
N ARG A 190 -14.78 18.00 8.25
CA ARG A 190 -16.20 17.98 7.90
C ARG A 190 -16.50 18.79 6.65
N TYR A 191 -15.94 20.00 6.53
CA TYR A 191 -16.15 20.84 5.35
C TYR A 191 -15.66 20.16 4.07
N PHE A 192 -14.45 19.59 4.08
CA PHE A 192 -13.92 18.84 2.93
C PHE A 192 -14.80 17.64 2.59
N HIS A 193 -15.23 16.88 3.60
CA HIS A 193 -16.13 15.74 3.42
C HIS A 193 -17.48 16.16 2.80
N ASP A 194 -18.14 17.17 3.37
CA ASP A 194 -19.50 17.58 3.00
C ASP A 194 -19.56 18.30 1.64
N THR A 195 -18.43 18.87 1.19
CA THR A 195 -18.38 19.70 -0.01
C THR A 195 -17.47 19.17 -1.12
N VAL A 196 -16.98 17.93 -1.00
CA VAL A 196 -16.04 17.33 -1.96
C VAL A 196 -16.56 17.40 -3.41
N ASP A 197 -17.86 17.19 -3.64
CA ASP A 197 -18.44 17.20 -4.99
C ASP A 197 -18.70 18.61 -5.54
N THR A 198 -18.83 19.62 -4.67
CA THR A 198 -19.19 20.98 -5.11
C THR A 198 -17.99 21.90 -5.19
N ASN A 199 -17.05 21.74 -4.26
CA ASN A 199 -15.87 22.60 -4.16
C ASN A 199 -14.62 21.93 -4.72
N GLU A 200 -14.68 20.63 -5.01
CA GLU A 200 -13.58 19.84 -5.57
C GLU A 200 -12.25 20.10 -4.86
N THR A 201 -12.30 20.19 -3.51
CA THR A 201 -11.13 20.43 -2.67
C THR A 201 -11.17 19.56 -1.43
N TYR A 202 -10.07 18.87 -1.16
CA TYR A 202 -9.84 18.11 0.07
C TYR A 202 -8.37 17.70 0.16
N VAL A 203 -7.95 17.31 1.37
CA VAL A 203 -6.63 16.72 1.63
C VAL A 203 -6.79 15.31 2.21
N THR A 204 -5.68 14.60 2.40
CA THR A 204 -5.69 13.25 2.99
C THR A 204 -6.03 13.30 4.48
N PHE A 205 -5.36 14.18 5.23
CA PHE A 205 -5.53 14.29 6.67
C PHE A 205 -5.70 15.74 7.12
N VAL A 206 -6.48 15.95 8.17
CA VAL A 206 -6.52 17.21 8.93
C VAL A 206 -6.12 16.93 10.37
N VAL A 207 -5.10 17.62 10.87
CA VAL A 207 -4.54 17.46 12.21
C VAL A 207 -4.91 18.67 13.05
N GLY A 208 -5.40 18.47 14.27
CA GLY A 208 -5.69 19.56 15.20
C GLY A 208 -6.52 19.11 16.40
N ASP A 209 -7.20 20.06 17.05
CA ASP A 209 -8.14 19.81 18.15
C ASP A 209 -7.54 19.02 19.34
N GLY A 210 -6.28 19.31 19.66
CA GLY A 210 -5.53 18.65 20.74
C GLY A 210 -4.79 17.39 20.27
N GLY A 211 -4.18 17.45 19.09
CA GLY A 211 -3.36 16.38 18.51
C GLY A 211 -4.17 15.24 17.87
N LYS A 212 -5.44 15.47 17.51
CA LYS A 212 -6.27 14.51 16.77
C LYS A 212 -5.95 14.54 15.29
N VAL A 213 -6.19 13.41 14.62
CA VAL A 213 -6.04 13.28 13.18
C VAL A 213 -7.39 12.86 12.60
N TYR A 214 -7.90 13.61 11.64
CA TYR A 214 -9.10 13.26 10.88
C TYR A 214 -8.69 12.85 9.48
N GLN A 215 -9.03 11.62 9.06
CA GLN A 215 -8.86 11.22 7.68
C GLN A 215 -10.01 11.76 6.84
N VAL A 216 -9.70 12.33 5.68
CA VAL A 216 -10.69 12.73 4.66
C VAL A 216 -10.44 11.90 3.40
N GLY A 217 -9.38 12.20 2.65
CA GLY A 217 -8.92 11.37 1.53
C GLY A 217 -8.23 10.08 1.97
N ARG A 218 -8.16 9.10 1.08
CA ARG A 218 -7.39 7.86 1.34
C ARG A 218 -5.92 8.08 1.01
N PRO A 219 -4.97 7.68 1.89
CA PRO A 219 -3.55 7.73 1.58
C PRO A 219 -3.21 6.95 0.31
N GLY A 220 -2.36 7.52 -0.54
CA GLY A 220 -1.92 6.90 -1.80
C GLY A 220 -2.77 7.30 -3.01
N GLN A 221 -3.97 7.81 -2.79
CA GLN A 221 -4.80 8.40 -3.85
C GLN A 221 -4.54 9.90 -3.98
N VAL A 222 -4.90 10.44 -5.15
CA VAL A 222 -4.87 11.87 -5.38
C VAL A 222 -5.83 12.58 -4.42
N SER A 223 -5.44 13.77 -3.95
CA SER A 223 -6.31 14.71 -3.25
C SER A 223 -6.18 16.09 -3.88
N TRP A 224 -7.18 16.95 -3.71
CA TRP A 224 -7.31 18.20 -4.46
C TRP A 224 -6.95 19.45 -3.64
N GLY A 225 -5.73 19.52 -3.11
CA GLY A 225 -5.31 20.61 -2.21
C GLY A 225 -4.18 21.53 -2.72
N ALA A 226 -3.46 21.15 -3.78
CA ALA A 226 -2.20 21.81 -4.18
C ALA A 226 -2.04 22.03 -5.69
N GLY A 227 -3.13 21.99 -6.46
CA GLY A 227 -3.12 22.09 -7.92
C GLY A 227 -2.71 20.78 -8.63
N ARG A 228 -3.18 20.60 -9.87
CA ARG A 228 -3.19 19.31 -10.58
C ARG A 228 -1.85 18.56 -10.55
N VAL A 229 -0.75 19.24 -10.89
CA VAL A 229 0.58 18.61 -10.96
C VAL A 229 1.06 18.12 -9.60
N ALA A 230 0.93 18.94 -8.56
CA ALA A 230 1.36 18.56 -7.21
C ALA A 230 0.45 17.46 -6.64
N ASN A 231 -0.86 17.55 -6.86
CA ASN A 231 -1.86 16.57 -6.45
C ASN A 231 -1.54 15.15 -6.95
N HIS A 232 -1.22 15.00 -8.24
CA HIS A 232 -0.87 13.69 -8.81
C HIS A 232 0.50 13.16 -8.36
N ASN A 233 1.29 13.97 -7.66
CA ASN A 233 2.60 13.62 -7.13
C ASN A 233 2.63 13.57 -5.60
N ALA A 234 1.47 13.68 -4.94
CA ALA A 234 1.36 13.74 -3.50
C ALA A 234 0.36 12.71 -2.99
N PRO A 235 0.78 11.46 -2.66
CA PRO A 235 -0.08 10.45 -2.05
C PRO A 235 -0.64 10.86 -0.70
N VAL A 236 -0.04 11.87 -0.05
CA VAL A 236 -0.51 12.41 1.21
C VAL A 236 -0.37 13.94 1.21
N GLN A 237 -1.47 14.60 1.56
CA GLN A 237 -1.54 16.03 1.88
C GLN A 237 -2.12 16.19 3.28
N ILE A 238 -1.54 17.06 4.11
CA ILE A 238 -1.91 17.22 5.52
C ILE A 238 -2.21 18.68 5.83
N GLU A 239 -3.43 18.95 6.29
CA GLU A 239 -3.86 20.23 6.82
C GLU A 239 -3.62 20.31 8.33
N LEU A 240 -3.09 21.43 8.80
CA LEU A 240 -3.01 21.77 10.22
C LEU A 240 -4.14 22.75 10.60
N GLY A 241 -5.00 22.36 11.54
CA GLY A 241 -6.00 23.22 12.14
C GLY A 241 -5.38 24.40 12.88
N ARG A 242 -6.09 25.53 12.90
CA ARG A 242 -5.64 26.75 13.57
C ARG A 242 -6.24 26.89 14.97
N THR A 243 -5.45 27.39 15.91
CA THR A 243 -5.87 27.72 17.27
C THR A 243 -5.05 28.89 17.82
N TYR A 244 -5.64 29.70 18.69
CA TYR A 244 -4.91 30.71 19.48
C TYR A 244 -4.30 30.13 20.75
N ASN A 245 -4.73 28.94 21.17
CA ASN A 245 -4.25 28.30 22.39
C ASN A 245 -2.88 27.67 22.15
N SER A 246 -1.84 28.23 22.76
CA SER A 246 -0.47 27.73 22.60
C SER A 246 -0.29 26.28 23.07
N GLY A 247 -1.00 25.85 24.11
CA GLY A 247 -0.93 24.47 24.59
C GLY A 247 -1.50 23.48 23.58
N GLN A 248 -2.65 23.84 22.99
CA GLN A 248 -3.26 23.06 21.91
C GLN A 248 -2.36 23.04 20.67
N PHE A 249 -1.82 24.19 20.25
CA PHE A 249 -0.92 24.28 19.11
C PHE A 249 0.23 23.27 19.20
N TRP A 250 0.89 23.16 20.36
CA TRP A 250 2.02 22.23 20.50
C TRP A 250 1.60 20.76 20.45
N GLN A 251 0.40 20.42 20.91
CA GLN A 251 -0.17 19.07 20.72
C GLN A 251 -0.44 18.80 19.24
N ASP A 252 -1.04 19.76 18.55
CA ASP A 252 -1.39 19.69 17.13
C ASP A 252 -0.12 19.57 16.27
N TYR A 253 0.89 20.41 16.51
CA TYR A 253 2.18 20.42 15.82
C TYR A 253 2.95 19.11 15.99
N VAL A 254 3.00 18.57 17.21
CA VAL A 254 3.66 17.28 17.47
C VAL A 254 3.00 16.17 16.66
N THR A 255 1.66 16.12 16.62
CA THR A 255 0.95 15.14 15.81
C THR A 255 1.16 15.40 14.31
N TYR A 256 1.18 16.65 13.87
CA TYR A 256 1.38 17.03 12.47
C TYR A 256 2.71 16.49 11.92
N VAL A 257 3.80 16.68 12.67
CA VAL A 257 5.12 16.12 12.33
C VAL A 257 5.11 14.58 12.36
N ARG A 258 4.42 13.97 13.34
CA ARG A 258 4.33 12.50 13.43
C ARG A 258 3.60 11.88 12.23
N VAL A 259 2.47 12.43 11.82
CA VAL A 259 1.71 11.96 10.65
C VAL A 259 2.53 12.15 9.37
N ALA A 260 3.20 13.30 9.22
CA ALA A 260 4.06 13.57 8.07
C ALA A 260 5.21 12.54 7.97
N ARG A 261 5.90 12.28 9.07
CA ARG A 261 6.97 11.27 9.13
C ARG A 261 6.44 9.86 8.84
N ASP A 262 5.37 9.45 9.54
CA ASP A 262 4.76 8.14 9.39
C ASP A 262 4.43 7.83 7.92
N MET A 263 3.74 8.77 7.27
CA MET A 263 3.30 8.62 5.88
C MET A 263 4.46 8.74 4.89
N ALA A 264 5.39 9.67 5.10
CA ALA A 264 6.58 9.78 4.25
C ALA A 264 7.37 8.46 4.22
N GLY A 265 7.59 7.83 5.38
CA GLY A 265 8.27 6.54 5.45
C GLY A 265 7.48 5.39 4.80
N LYS A 266 6.14 5.40 4.84
CA LYS A 266 5.30 4.40 4.14
C LYS A 266 5.43 4.47 2.63
N TYR A 267 5.44 5.68 2.08
CA TYR A 267 5.55 5.92 0.64
C TYR A 267 7.00 6.07 0.17
N GLY A 268 7.98 5.92 1.06
CA GLY A 268 9.40 6.04 0.74
C GLY A 268 9.81 7.44 0.26
N ILE A 269 9.10 8.48 0.74
CA ILE A 269 9.37 9.88 0.45
C ILE A 269 10.45 10.38 1.42
N PRO A 270 11.52 11.04 0.94
CA PRO A 270 12.54 11.61 1.82
C PRO A 270 11.96 12.61 2.83
N LEU A 271 12.46 12.59 4.06
CA LEU A 271 12.01 13.47 5.15
C LEU A 271 12.49 14.94 5.02
N THR A 272 13.25 15.26 3.96
CA THR A 272 13.76 16.61 3.72
C THR A 272 12.64 17.57 3.34
N LEU A 273 12.53 18.67 4.08
CA LEU A 273 11.57 19.74 3.80
C LEU A 273 12.07 20.66 2.68
N ASP A 274 11.22 20.93 1.69
CA ASP A 274 11.39 21.97 0.66
C ASP A 274 12.69 21.91 -0.16
N ALA A 275 13.36 20.75 -0.18
CA ALA A 275 14.61 20.59 -0.91
C ALA A 275 14.41 20.56 -2.44
N GLY A 276 15.31 21.23 -3.18
CA GLY A 276 15.34 21.24 -4.65
C GLY A 276 14.13 21.90 -5.31
N GLY A 277 13.99 21.69 -6.64
CA GLY A 277 12.88 22.20 -7.46
C GLY A 277 11.88 21.11 -7.84
N ALA A 278 10.95 21.42 -8.77
CA ALA A 278 9.99 20.45 -9.29
C ALA A 278 10.66 19.13 -9.73
N GLY A 279 10.08 18.01 -9.31
CA GLY A 279 10.63 16.66 -9.49
C GLY A 279 11.50 16.17 -8.33
N THR A 280 11.97 17.07 -7.45
CA THR A 280 12.79 16.67 -6.30
C THR A 280 11.92 16.11 -5.19
N ARG A 281 12.02 14.80 -4.96
CA ARG A 281 11.23 14.08 -3.96
C ARG A 281 11.46 14.62 -2.55
N GLY A 282 10.41 14.63 -1.72
CA GLY A 282 10.52 15.00 -0.30
C GLY A 282 9.23 15.61 0.26
N ILE A 283 9.28 16.01 1.53
CA ILE A 283 8.17 16.74 2.16
C ILE A 283 8.19 18.19 1.69
N LYS A 284 7.05 18.73 1.26
CA LYS A 284 6.90 20.08 0.69
C LYS A 284 5.88 20.88 1.47
N SER A 285 6.14 22.16 1.72
CA SER A 285 5.10 23.13 2.05
C SER A 285 4.29 23.51 0.81
N HIS A 286 3.06 23.99 0.98
CA HIS A 286 2.34 24.59 -0.14
C HIS A 286 3.07 25.83 -0.66
N TYR A 287 3.73 26.61 0.20
CA TYR A 287 4.59 27.71 -0.25
C TYR A 287 5.67 27.26 -1.25
N TRP A 288 6.31 26.11 -1.01
CA TRP A 288 7.26 25.56 -1.97
C TRP A 288 6.58 25.17 -3.29
N VAL A 289 5.37 24.59 -3.23
CA VAL A 289 4.57 24.25 -4.43
C VAL A 289 4.28 25.52 -5.23
N THR A 290 3.84 26.59 -4.59
CA THR A 290 3.64 27.92 -5.19
C THR A 290 4.89 28.44 -5.90
N LYS A 291 6.08 28.26 -5.30
CA LYS A 291 7.34 28.75 -5.88
C LYS A 291 7.91 27.89 -7.00
N ASN A 292 7.61 26.60 -7.02
CA ASN A 292 8.30 25.63 -7.89
C ASN A 292 7.39 24.94 -8.90
N ILE A 293 6.08 24.95 -8.69
CA ILE A 293 5.09 24.24 -9.52
C ILE A 293 4.03 25.23 -10.00
N TRP A 294 3.17 25.73 -9.11
CA TRP A 294 2.01 26.56 -9.44
C TRP A 294 1.30 27.01 -8.15
N GLY A 295 0.59 28.14 -8.21
CA GLY A 295 -0.28 28.64 -7.13
C GLY A 295 0.14 29.99 -6.60
N ASP A 296 -0.55 30.46 -5.57
CA ASP A 296 -0.30 31.72 -4.85
C ASP A 296 -0.33 31.55 -3.32
N HIS A 297 -0.51 30.32 -2.85
CA HIS A 297 -0.57 29.96 -1.44
C HIS A 297 0.78 30.12 -0.74
N VAL A 298 0.76 30.61 0.52
CA VAL A 298 1.96 30.92 1.33
C VAL A 298 2.09 30.10 2.61
N ASP A 299 1.28 29.06 2.68
CA ASP A 299 0.97 28.21 3.82
C ASP A 299 2.09 27.10 3.92
N PRO A 300 2.61 26.69 5.10
CA PRO A 300 2.17 26.99 6.47
C PRO A 300 3.03 27.90 7.35
N TYR A 301 4.04 28.53 6.78
CA TYR A 301 5.03 29.27 7.57
C TYR A 301 4.46 30.47 8.33
N GLY A 302 3.45 31.16 7.76
CA GLY A 302 2.80 32.29 8.42
C GLY A 302 2.16 31.89 9.76
N TYR A 303 1.38 30.81 9.78
CA TYR A 303 0.75 30.31 11.00
C TYR A 303 1.77 29.74 11.98
N LEU A 304 2.69 28.89 11.53
CA LEU A 304 3.71 28.27 12.38
C LEU A 304 4.58 29.32 13.09
N SER A 305 4.90 30.43 12.41
CA SER A 305 5.72 31.50 12.98
C SER A 305 5.05 32.21 14.18
N ARG A 306 3.71 32.23 14.28
CA ARG A 306 2.96 32.77 15.44
C ARG A 306 3.37 32.09 16.76
N PHE A 307 3.84 30.85 16.70
CA PHE A 307 4.23 30.03 17.85
C PHE A 307 5.73 29.75 17.90
N GLY A 308 6.53 30.49 17.12
CA GLY A 308 7.99 30.35 17.11
C GLY A 308 8.53 29.14 16.33
N VAL A 309 7.70 28.47 15.53
CA VAL A 309 8.16 27.40 14.65
C VAL A 309 8.66 28.01 13.34
N THR A 310 9.98 28.01 13.15
CA THR A 310 10.63 28.41 11.90
C THR A 310 10.63 27.26 10.88
N GLN A 311 10.87 27.57 9.61
CA GLN A 311 11.09 26.55 8.58
C GLN A 311 12.23 25.59 8.95
N ALA A 312 13.33 26.12 9.52
CA ALA A 312 14.46 25.31 9.96
C ALA A 312 14.08 24.36 11.11
N LYS A 313 13.25 24.81 12.06
CA LYS A 313 12.72 23.96 13.12
C LYS A 313 11.83 22.86 12.55
N LEU A 314 10.89 23.19 11.65
CA LEU A 314 10.04 22.18 11.01
C LEU A 314 10.88 21.16 10.23
N ALA A 315 11.89 21.60 9.47
CA ALA A 315 12.80 20.72 8.75
C ALA A 315 13.56 19.77 9.69
N HIS A 316 14.07 20.29 10.80
CA HIS A 316 14.73 19.49 11.83
C HIS A 316 13.76 18.45 12.43
N ASP A 317 12.57 18.88 12.84
CA ASP A 317 11.59 18.02 13.49
C ASP A 317 11.07 16.94 12.53
N LEU A 318 10.94 17.24 11.23
CA LEU A 318 10.61 16.27 10.19
C LEU A 318 11.72 15.24 9.97
N LEU A 319 13.00 15.58 10.18
CA LEU A 319 14.12 14.66 10.06
C LEU A 319 14.34 13.80 11.31
N TYR A 320 14.19 14.38 12.49
CA TYR A 320 14.61 13.76 13.75
C TYR A 320 13.47 13.41 14.70
N GLY A 321 12.27 13.90 14.43
CA GLY A 321 11.14 13.84 15.36
C GLY A 321 11.09 15.05 16.28
N VAL A 322 10.02 15.10 17.07
CA VAL A 322 9.67 16.17 18.04
C VAL A 322 9.80 15.70 19.47
#